data_AF-A0A2A4LI45-F1
#
_entry.id   AF-A0A2A4LI45-F1
#
_cell.length_a   1.000
_cell.length_b   1.000
_cell.length_c   1.000
_cell.angle_alpha   90.00
_cell.angle_beta   90.00
_cell.angle_gamma   90.00
#
_symmetry.space_group_name_H-M   'P 1'
#
loop_
_entity.id
_entity.type
_entity.pdbx_description
1 polymer ?
#
loop_
_entity_poly.entity_id
_entity_poly.type
_entity_poly.pdbx_seq_one_letter_code
_entity_poly.pdbx_strand_id
1 'polypeptide(L)'
;MQWVFDCDAIRCRFVPMIRFLLILLFAMPTFGFARAQSVERVELELVLALDTSTSVDSEEFELQRTGLARAFRQKNIQSAIASLGPSGMAVAVVQWAGPGSQTLAVEWSKINSPNTANLFAAKLQTMPRALSGFTDISGALDFSTKQIFANAFRGARLAIDVSGDGTSDQHDPTAARDRALALGIIVNGLVVFNEEYDLGILASLDLTRHYENSVIGGPGHFLMTAESFDDFAVSIEKKLLREIIGPAFVHNRFGPTLRQ
;
A
#
# COMPACT_ATOMS: atom_id res chain seq x y z
N MET A 1 52.18 -69.87 -46.95
CA MET A 1 52.97 -68.83 -46.27
C MET A 1 52.12 -67.58 -46.23
N GLN A 2 51.91 -67.04 -45.02
CA GLN A 2 51.20 -65.80 -44.69
C GLN A 2 49.66 -65.73 -44.81
N TRP A 3 49.09 -65.45 -43.64
CA TRP A 3 47.72 -65.06 -43.29
C TRP A 3 47.34 -63.70 -43.88
N VAL A 4 46.04 -63.39 -43.99
CA VAL A 4 45.40 -62.14 -43.49
C VAL A 4 43.85 -62.22 -43.65
N PHE A 5 43.19 -62.22 -42.48
CA PHE A 5 41.90 -61.65 -42.08
C PHE A 5 40.72 -61.46 -43.06
N ASP A 6 39.70 -62.30 -42.85
CA ASP A 6 38.36 -61.97 -42.32
C ASP A 6 37.81 -60.54 -42.48
N CYS A 7 36.65 -60.42 -43.14
CA CYS A 7 35.53 -59.59 -42.67
C CYS A 7 34.26 -59.87 -43.48
N ASP A 8 33.24 -60.35 -42.78
CA ASP A 8 31.88 -60.62 -43.22
C ASP A 8 31.16 -59.41 -43.85
N ALA A 9 30.43 -59.65 -44.96
CA ALA A 9 29.30 -58.81 -45.35
C ALA A 9 28.21 -59.62 -46.08
N ILE A 10 27.40 -60.22 -45.23
CA ILE A 10 26.04 -60.74 -45.36
C ILE A 10 25.15 -59.99 -46.38
N ARG A 11 24.68 -60.75 -47.38
CA ARG A 11 23.31 -60.86 -47.92
C ARG A 11 22.44 -59.58 -48.02
N CYS A 12 22.17 -59.18 -49.27
CA CYS A 12 21.00 -58.39 -49.67
C CYS A 12 19.68 -59.03 -49.18
N ARG A 13 18.88 -58.29 -48.43
CA ARG A 13 17.47 -58.60 -48.17
C ARG A 13 16.60 -57.36 -48.36
N PHE A 14 15.56 -57.53 -49.16
CA PHE A 14 14.37 -56.69 -49.28
C PHE A 14 13.85 -56.27 -47.91
N VAL A 15 13.61 -54.97 -47.71
CA VAL A 15 12.76 -54.46 -46.62
C VAL A 15 11.54 -53.78 -47.24
N PRO A 16 10.32 -54.16 -46.85
CA PRO A 16 9.10 -53.61 -47.42
C PRO A 16 8.79 -52.24 -46.82
N MET A 17 8.14 -51.44 -47.66
CA MET A 17 7.41 -50.21 -47.43
C MET A 17 6.62 -50.22 -46.10
N ILE A 18 7.22 -49.73 -45.01
CA ILE A 18 6.53 -49.46 -43.75
C ILE A 18 6.06 -48.01 -43.77
N ARG A 19 4.73 -47.90 -43.79
CA ARG A 19 3.88 -46.72 -43.62
C ARG A 19 4.49 -45.65 -42.71
N PHE A 20 4.65 -44.44 -43.26
CA PHE A 20 4.73 -43.20 -42.49
C PHE A 20 3.44 -43.03 -41.68
N LEU A 21 3.44 -43.52 -40.44
CA LEU A 21 2.42 -43.17 -39.45
C LEU A 21 2.89 -41.86 -38.81
N LEU A 22 2.36 -40.74 -39.30
CA LEU A 22 2.49 -39.42 -38.70
C LEU A 22 1.94 -39.49 -37.27
N ILE A 23 2.84 -39.45 -36.27
CA ILE A 23 2.50 -39.18 -34.88
C ILE A 23 2.06 -37.72 -34.84
N LEU A 24 0.75 -37.48 -34.95
CA LEU A 24 0.12 -36.24 -34.50
C LEU A 24 0.27 -36.18 -32.99
N LEU A 25 1.37 -35.59 -32.51
CA LEU A 25 1.46 -35.09 -31.15
C LEU A 25 0.30 -34.09 -30.98
N PHE A 26 -0.74 -34.53 -30.29
CA PHE A 26 -1.78 -33.67 -29.76
C PHE A 26 -1.10 -32.72 -28.77
N ALA A 27 -0.63 -31.58 -29.25
CA ALA A 27 -0.30 -30.44 -28.42
C ALA A 27 -1.62 -29.98 -27.79
N MET A 28 -1.99 -30.59 -26.67
CA MET A 28 -3.04 -30.05 -25.81
C MET A 28 -2.59 -28.63 -25.46
N PRO A 29 -3.31 -27.57 -25.89
CA PRO A 29 -3.04 -26.26 -25.36
C PRO A 29 -3.31 -26.36 -23.85
N THR A 30 -2.25 -26.28 -23.05
CA THR A 30 -2.38 -26.01 -21.62
C THR A 30 -2.96 -24.61 -21.51
N PHE A 31 -4.28 -24.51 -21.62
CA PHE A 31 -5.04 -23.36 -21.15
C PHE A 31 -4.75 -23.29 -19.66
N GLY A 32 -3.73 -22.49 -19.30
CA GLY A 32 -3.49 -22.11 -17.93
C GLY A 32 -4.78 -21.51 -17.41
N PHE A 33 -5.45 -22.22 -16.50
CA PHE A 33 -6.49 -21.61 -15.70
C PHE A 33 -5.83 -20.42 -15.00
N ALA A 34 -6.14 -19.21 -15.45
CA ALA A 34 -5.81 -18.00 -14.72
C ALA A 34 -6.46 -18.19 -13.34
N ARG A 35 -5.63 -18.44 -12.32
CA ARG A 35 -6.10 -18.55 -10.96
C ARG A 35 -6.73 -17.20 -10.64
N ALA A 36 -8.06 -17.15 -10.55
CA ALA A 36 -8.76 -15.97 -10.07
C ALA A 36 -8.12 -15.63 -8.72
N GLN A 37 -7.43 -14.49 -8.66
CA GLN A 37 -6.80 -14.03 -7.43
C GLN A 37 -7.94 -13.84 -6.43
N SER A 38 -7.97 -14.68 -5.39
CA SER A 38 -9.02 -14.63 -4.38
C SER A 38 -8.92 -13.28 -3.70
N VAL A 39 -9.92 -12.44 -3.97
CA VAL A 39 -10.00 -11.11 -3.39
C VAL A 39 -10.41 -11.24 -1.92
N GLU A 40 -9.57 -10.78 -1.01
CA GLU A 40 -9.77 -10.93 0.43
C GLU A 40 -10.56 -9.73 1.00
N ARG A 41 -11.63 -10.00 1.76
CA ARG A 41 -12.44 -8.92 2.36
C ARG A 41 -11.86 -8.45 3.69
N VAL A 42 -11.88 -7.14 3.90
CA VAL A 42 -11.49 -6.46 5.14
C VAL A 42 -12.53 -5.38 5.48
N GLU A 43 -12.57 -4.91 6.73
CA GLU A 43 -13.45 -3.78 7.08
C GLU A 43 -12.84 -2.45 6.66
N LEU A 44 -11.52 -2.32 6.75
CA LEU A 44 -10.77 -1.11 6.41
C LEU A 44 -9.59 -1.44 5.49
N GLU A 45 -9.51 -0.79 4.33
CA GLU A 45 -8.28 -0.67 3.54
C GLU A 45 -7.66 0.71 3.83
N LEU A 46 -6.46 0.73 4.41
CA LEU A 46 -5.77 1.94 4.86
C LEU A 46 -4.41 2.08 4.17
N VAL A 47 -4.18 3.22 3.52
CA VAL A 47 -2.82 3.63 3.15
C VAL A 47 -2.32 4.64 4.16
N LEU A 48 -1.17 4.38 4.78
CA LEU A 48 -0.42 5.37 5.55
C LEU A 48 0.57 6.06 4.60
N ALA A 49 0.30 7.30 4.23
CA ALA A 49 1.11 8.08 3.29
C ALA A 49 2.04 9.02 4.06
N LEU A 50 3.31 8.65 4.19
CA LEU A 50 4.31 9.34 5.01
C LEU A 50 5.23 10.23 4.19
N ASP A 51 5.34 11.49 4.61
CA ASP A 51 6.28 12.43 4.05
C ASP A 51 7.73 12.02 4.34
N THR A 52 8.54 12.07 3.30
CA THR A 52 9.98 11.81 3.30
C THR A 52 10.72 12.86 2.47
N SER A 53 10.09 14.01 2.24
CA SER A 53 10.68 15.17 1.56
C SER A 53 11.90 15.69 2.32
N THR A 54 12.62 16.63 1.71
CA THR A 54 13.90 17.13 2.22
C THR A 54 13.76 17.85 3.56
N SER A 55 12.57 18.38 3.90
CA SER A 55 12.30 18.95 5.22
C SER A 55 12.32 17.91 6.34
N VAL A 56 12.06 16.64 6.01
CA VAL A 56 12.15 15.53 6.95
C VAL A 56 13.57 14.96 6.95
N ASP A 57 14.27 15.06 8.07
CA ASP A 57 15.61 14.49 8.22
C ASP A 57 15.60 12.99 8.57
N SER A 58 16.78 12.40 8.81
CA SER A 58 16.88 10.97 9.15
C SER A 58 16.39 10.63 10.56
N GLU A 59 16.55 11.54 11.51
CA GLU A 59 16.12 11.37 12.91
C GLU A 59 14.60 11.53 13.01
N GLU A 60 14.03 12.53 12.34
CA GLU A 60 12.59 12.73 12.22
C GLU A 60 11.90 11.55 11.53
N PHE A 61 12.47 11.04 10.43
CA PHE A 61 11.95 9.82 9.80
C PHE A 61 12.05 8.61 10.74
N GLU A 62 13.13 8.49 11.51
CA GLU A 62 13.30 7.42 12.50
C GLU A 62 12.21 7.50 13.59
N LEU A 63 11.90 8.71 14.07
CA LEU A 63 10.81 8.96 15.02
C LEU A 63 9.45 8.58 14.41
N GLN A 64 9.17 8.95 13.15
CA GLN A 64 7.95 8.55 12.46
C GLN A 64 7.82 7.03 12.37
N ARG A 65 8.88 6.37 11.89
CA ARG A 65 8.97 4.93 11.69
C ARG A 65 8.78 4.17 12.99
N THR A 66 9.49 4.58 14.04
CA THR A 66 9.43 3.95 15.36
C THR A 66 8.11 4.26 16.07
N GLY A 67 7.56 5.46 15.92
CA GLY A 67 6.25 5.85 16.43
C GLY A 67 5.11 4.99 15.87
N LEU A 68 5.10 4.78 14.54
CA LEU A 68 4.16 3.86 13.89
C LEU A 68 4.32 2.42 14.37
N ALA A 69 5.54 1.90 14.38
CA ALA A 69 5.81 0.54 14.86
C ALA A 69 5.35 0.35 16.32
N ARG A 70 5.58 1.35 17.17
CA ARG A 70 5.09 1.37 18.56
C ARG A 70 3.57 1.38 18.62
N ALA A 71 2.89 2.22 17.83
CA ALA A 71 1.43 2.31 17.85
C ALA A 71 0.75 0.97 17.55
N PHE A 72 1.19 0.23 16.53
CA PHE A 72 0.64 -1.10 16.20
C PHE A 72 0.91 -2.17 17.29
N ARG A 73 1.86 -1.93 18.20
CA ARG A 73 2.12 -2.80 19.37
C ARG A 73 1.24 -2.47 20.57
N GLN A 74 0.54 -1.33 20.56
CA GLN A 74 -0.26 -0.92 21.70
C GLN A 74 -1.55 -1.73 21.84
N LYS A 75 -1.93 -2.01 23.09
CA LYS A 75 -3.09 -2.85 23.41
C LYS A 75 -4.41 -2.21 22.96
N ASN A 76 -4.56 -0.89 23.07
CA ASN A 76 -5.74 -0.15 22.61
C ASN A 76 -5.91 -0.26 21.08
N ILE A 77 -4.83 -0.10 20.30
CA ILE A 77 -4.84 -0.28 18.85
C ILE A 77 -5.17 -1.72 18.47
N GLN A 78 -4.53 -2.70 19.09
CA GLN A 78 -4.82 -4.11 18.82
C GLN A 78 -6.27 -4.47 19.19
N SER A 79 -6.81 -3.88 20.26
CA SER A 79 -8.22 -4.06 20.65
C SER A 79 -9.18 -3.39 19.66
N ALA A 80 -8.84 -2.20 19.16
CA ALA A 80 -9.62 -1.53 18.12
C ALA A 80 -9.62 -2.34 16.81
N ILE A 81 -8.47 -2.89 16.40
CA ILE A 81 -8.39 -3.79 15.24
C ILE A 81 -9.23 -5.04 15.46
N ALA A 82 -9.18 -5.64 16.65
CA ALA A 82 -10.01 -6.81 16.98
C ALA A 82 -11.51 -6.49 16.93
N SER A 83 -11.91 -5.24 17.20
CA SER A 83 -13.31 -4.80 17.10
C SER A 83 -13.85 -4.75 15.67
N LEU A 84 -12.97 -4.74 14.65
CA LEU A 84 -13.33 -4.93 13.24
C LEU A 84 -13.72 -6.39 12.91
N GLY A 85 -13.62 -7.30 13.87
CA GLY A 85 -13.93 -8.71 13.68
C GLY A 85 -12.89 -9.47 12.84
N PRO A 86 -13.20 -10.70 12.40
CA PRO A 86 -12.24 -11.59 11.73
C PRO A 86 -11.68 -11.05 10.40
N SER A 87 -12.45 -10.19 9.73
CA SER A 87 -12.05 -9.49 8.51
C SER A 87 -10.87 -8.55 8.77
N GLY A 88 -10.84 -7.89 9.92
CA GLY A 88 -9.78 -6.95 10.31
C GLY A 88 -9.62 -5.79 9.33
N MET A 89 -8.38 -5.33 9.18
CA MET A 89 -7.99 -4.29 8.22
C MET A 89 -6.89 -4.79 7.28
N ALA A 90 -6.76 -4.18 6.11
CA ALA A 90 -5.56 -4.23 5.29
C ALA A 90 -4.86 -2.87 5.36
N VAL A 91 -3.54 -2.88 5.54
CA VAL A 91 -2.76 -1.64 5.61
C VAL A 91 -1.48 -1.75 4.78
N ALA A 92 -1.13 -0.64 4.14
CA ALA A 92 0.12 -0.44 3.43
C ALA A 92 0.75 0.89 3.85
N VAL A 93 2.06 1.02 3.63
CA VAL A 93 2.77 2.29 3.81
C VAL A 93 3.30 2.78 2.49
N VAL A 94 2.92 4.00 2.12
CA VAL A 94 3.48 4.75 1.02
C VAL A 94 4.43 5.79 1.59
N GLN A 95 5.64 5.85 1.07
CA GLN A 95 6.51 7.02 1.26
C GLN A 95 6.36 7.93 0.05
N TRP A 96 6.34 9.23 0.30
CA TRP A 96 6.23 10.24 -0.75
C TRP A 96 7.16 11.42 -0.48
N ALA A 97 7.57 12.07 -1.55
CA ALA A 97 8.31 13.33 -1.56
C ALA A 97 7.82 14.14 -2.77
N GLY A 98 8.70 14.44 -3.72
CA GLY A 98 8.38 15.33 -4.84
C GLY A 98 7.62 14.66 -5.98
N PRO A 99 7.36 15.39 -7.09
CA PRO A 99 6.68 14.86 -8.25
C PRO A 99 7.36 13.60 -8.81
N GLY A 100 6.60 12.51 -8.90
CA GLY A 100 7.11 11.20 -9.35
C GLY A 100 7.93 10.41 -8.31
N SER A 101 8.13 10.97 -7.11
CA SER A 101 8.81 10.33 -5.98
C SER A 101 7.78 9.78 -5.00
N GLN A 102 7.17 8.65 -5.35
CA GLN A 102 6.27 7.89 -4.48
C GLN A 102 6.62 6.41 -4.58
N THR A 103 6.61 5.72 -3.44
CA THR A 103 6.89 4.28 -3.41
C THR A 103 6.06 3.56 -2.36
N LEU A 104 5.72 2.31 -2.65
CA LEU A 104 5.13 1.39 -1.69
C LEU A 104 6.25 0.87 -0.79
N ALA A 105 6.45 1.50 0.37
CA ALA A 105 7.54 1.19 1.28
C ALA A 105 7.28 -0.05 2.14
N VAL A 106 6.01 -0.31 2.48
CA VAL A 106 5.57 -1.56 3.09
C VAL A 106 4.35 -2.07 2.34
N GLU A 107 4.51 -3.26 1.76
CA GLU A 107 3.46 -4.00 1.05
C GLU A 107 2.21 -4.23 1.91
N TRP A 108 1.06 -4.32 1.24
CA TRP A 108 -0.24 -4.57 1.86
C TRP A 108 -0.21 -5.78 2.79
N SER A 109 -0.62 -5.55 4.04
CA SER A 109 -0.66 -6.57 5.08
C SER A 109 -2.04 -6.59 5.73
N LYS A 110 -2.64 -7.78 5.84
CA LYS A 110 -3.83 -7.98 6.65
C LYS A 110 -3.47 -7.99 8.13
N ILE A 111 -4.23 -7.25 8.92
CA ILE A 111 -4.11 -7.18 10.37
C ILE A 111 -5.48 -7.45 11.00
N ASN A 112 -5.59 -8.54 11.72
CA ASN A 112 -6.82 -8.97 12.40
C ASN A 112 -6.58 -9.56 13.79
N SER A 113 -5.35 -9.47 14.29
CA SER A 113 -4.93 -10.07 15.56
C SER A 113 -3.68 -9.38 16.11
N PRO A 114 -3.40 -9.48 17.43
CA PRO A 114 -2.15 -9.02 18.02
C PRO A 114 -0.89 -9.56 17.30
N ASN A 115 -0.92 -10.83 16.88
CA ASN A 115 0.21 -11.43 16.16
C ASN A 115 0.47 -10.73 14.81
N THR A 116 -0.57 -10.58 13.98
CA THR A 116 -0.43 -9.89 12.69
C THR A 116 -0.06 -8.41 12.85
N ALA A 117 -0.54 -7.74 13.91
CA ALA A 117 -0.17 -6.36 14.22
C ALA A 117 1.31 -6.23 14.60
N ASN A 118 1.83 -7.16 15.42
CA ASN A 118 3.25 -7.18 15.79
C ASN A 118 4.16 -7.52 14.60
N LEU A 119 3.72 -8.39 13.68
CA LEU A 119 4.44 -8.67 12.44
C LEU A 119 4.51 -7.43 11.53
N PHE A 120 3.40 -6.69 11.41
CA PHE A 120 3.39 -5.43 10.67
C PHE A 120 4.30 -4.38 11.33
N ALA A 121 4.23 -4.25 12.67
CA ALA A 121 5.12 -3.39 13.43
C ALA A 121 6.61 -3.73 13.24
N ALA A 122 6.96 -5.01 13.09
CA ALA A 122 8.32 -5.42 12.78
C ALA A 122 8.77 -4.94 11.39
N LYS A 123 7.89 -5.03 10.37
CA LYS A 123 8.17 -4.48 9.03
C LYS A 123 8.38 -2.96 9.09
N LEU A 124 7.52 -2.25 9.82
CA LEU A 124 7.65 -0.81 10.04
C LEU A 124 9.01 -0.47 10.69
N GLN A 125 9.41 -1.21 11.73
CA GLN A 125 10.66 -0.99 12.45
C GLN A 125 11.91 -1.10 11.56
N THR A 126 11.83 -1.81 10.43
CA THR A 126 12.95 -1.99 9.51
C THR A 126 12.72 -1.31 8.15
N MET A 127 11.68 -0.48 8.03
CA MET A 127 11.35 0.22 6.79
C MET A 127 12.41 1.30 6.51
N PRO A 128 13.19 1.21 5.42
CA PRO A 128 14.17 2.25 5.11
C PRO A 128 13.46 3.52 4.63
N ARG A 129 14.08 4.69 4.82
CA ARG A 129 13.72 5.89 4.06
C ARG A 129 14.16 5.68 2.61
N ALA A 130 13.20 5.58 1.72
CA ALA A 130 13.44 5.21 0.32
C ALA A 130 13.58 6.42 -0.60
N LEU A 131 13.11 7.59 -0.18
CA LEU A 131 12.97 8.78 -1.02
C LEU A 131 13.43 10.05 -0.27
N SER A 132 13.79 11.05 -1.07
CA SER A 132 13.98 12.44 -0.67
C SER A 132 13.65 13.35 -1.87
N GLY A 133 13.39 14.64 -1.62
CA GLY A 133 13.02 15.60 -2.67
C GLY A 133 12.05 16.67 -2.17
N PHE A 134 11.47 17.44 -3.09
CA PHE A 134 10.42 18.44 -2.81
C PHE A 134 9.15 17.81 -2.24
N THR A 135 8.11 18.62 -1.99
CA THR A 135 6.84 18.16 -1.41
C THR A 135 5.73 18.12 -2.47
N ASP A 136 5.17 16.93 -2.74
CA ASP A 136 4.05 16.72 -3.67
C ASP A 136 2.95 15.82 -3.08
N ILE A 137 2.02 16.45 -2.35
CA ILE A 137 0.85 15.79 -1.75
C ILE A 137 -0.11 15.31 -2.84
N SER A 138 -0.23 16.05 -3.96
CA SER A 138 -1.06 15.62 -5.08
C SER A 138 -0.60 14.27 -5.63
N GLY A 139 0.70 14.11 -5.85
CA GLY A 139 1.32 12.84 -6.25
C GLY A 139 1.10 11.73 -5.22
N ALA A 140 1.22 12.04 -3.93
CA ALA A 140 0.96 11.09 -2.85
C ALA A 140 -0.48 10.56 -2.86
N LEU A 141 -1.48 11.44 -3.05
CA LEU A 141 -2.90 11.07 -3.11
C LEU A 141 -3.21 10.20 -4.34
N ASP A 142 -2.72 10.58 -5.52
CA ASP A 142 -2.93 9.81 -6.75
C ASP A 142 -2.26 8.44 -6.68
N PHE A 143 -1.03 8.37 -6.14
CA PHE A 143 -0.32 7.10 -5.96
C PHE A 143 -1.03 6.19 -4.96
N SER A 144 -1.42 6.72 -3.79
CA SER A 144 -2.12 5.97 -2.75
C SER A 144 -3.48 5.46 -3.24
N THR A 145 -4.20 6.28 -4.02
CA THR A 145 -5.43 5.87 -4.71
C THR A 145 -5.17 4.66 -5.62
N LYS A 146 -4.13 4.71 -6.46
CA LYS A 146 -3.75 3.57 -7.31
C LYS A 146 -3.45 2.32 -6.49
N GLN A 147 -2.74 2.45 -5.35
CA GLN A 147 -2.43 1.32 -4.47
C GLN A 147 -3.70 0.65 -3.89
N ILE A 148 -4.71 1.43 -3.50
CA ILE A 148 -6.00 0.90 -3.01
C ILE A 148 -6.75 0.08 -4.07
N PHE A 149 -6.60 0.42 -5.36
CA PHE A 149 -7.30 -0.30 -6.44
C PHE A 149 -6.47 -1.44 -7.06
N ALA A 150 -5.15 -1.41 -6.93
CA ALA A 150 -4.26 -2.43 -7.49
C ALA A 150 -4.06 -3.65 -6.56
N ASN A 151 -4.43 -3.55 -5.28
CA ASN A 151 -4.18 -4.60 -4.30
C ASN A 151 -5.25 -5.73 -4.31
N ALA A 152 -4.98 -6.79 -3.54
CA ALA A 152 -5.79 -8.01 -3.45
C ALA A 152 -6.93 -7.98 -2.41
N PHE A 153 -7.11 -6.87 -1.70
CA PHE A 153 -8.09 -6.66 -0.64
C PHE A 153 -9.31 -5.87 -1.13
N ARG A 154 -10.46 -6.07 -0.46
CA ARG A 154 -11.66 -5.23 -0.62
C ARG A 154 -12.21 -4.84 0.73
N GLY A 155 -12.04 -3.57 1.06
CA GLY A 155 -12.49 -2.88 2.26
C GLY A 155 -13.92 -2.42 2.14
N ALA A 156 -14.66 -2.49 3.25
CA ALA A 156 -15.92 -1.77 3.40
C ALA A 156 -15.68 -0.24 3.50
N ARG A 157 -14.57 0.15 4.14
CA ARG A 157 -14.04 1.52 4.21
C ARG A 157 -12.69 1.59 3.49
N LEU A 158 -12.48 2.67 2.74
CA LEU A 158 -11.21 2.98 2.09
C LEU A 158 -10.70 4.31 2.64
N ALA A 159 -9.45 4.36 3.10
CA ALA A 159 -8.85 5.56 3.64
C ALA A 159 -7.41 5.75 3.17
N ILE A 160 -7.07 7.00 2.87
CA ILE A 160 -5.69 7.46 2.74
C ILE A 160 -5.43 8.38 3.92
N ASP A 161 -4.40 8.05 4.67
CA ASP A 161 -4.01 8.80 5.83
C ASP A 161 -2.67 9.52 5.57
N VAL A 162 -2.76 10.80 5.26
CA VAL A 162 -1.62 11.64 4.87
C VAL A 162 -0.94 12.20 6.12
N SER A 163 0.37 12.07 6.21
CA SER A 163 1.18 12.69 7.24
C SER A 163 2.32 13.47 6.61
N GLY A 164 2.51 14.74 6.99
CA GLY A 164 3.59 15.58 6.48
C GLY A 164 3.72 16.91 7.21
N ASP A 165 4.79 17.64 6.91
CA ASP A 165 5.19 18.88 7.57
C ASP A 165 5.16 20.12 6.65
N GLY A 166 4.84 19.92 5.36
CA GLY A 166 4.83 20.99 4.35
C GLY A 166 3.54 21.11 3.56
N THR A 167 3.42 22.24 2.87
CA THR A 167 2.48 22.42 1.75
C THR A 167 3.09 21.87 0.47
N SER A 168 2.27 21.52 -0.52
CA SER A 168 2.83 21.16 -1.84
C SER A 168 3.47 22.37 -2.53
N ASP A 169 4.73 22.24 -2.93
CA ASP A 169 5.51 23.34 -3.50
C ASP A 169 5.04 23.76 -4.91
N GLN A 170 4.41 22.84 -5.65
CA GLN A 170 4.18 23.01 -7.09
C GLN A 170 2.74 22.73 -7.57
N HIS A 171 1.93 21.99 -6.80
CA HIS A 171 0.59 21.58 -7.22
C HIS A 171 -0.41 21.62 -6.07
N ASP A 172 -1.56 22.26 -6.31
CA ASP A 172 -2.70 22.21 -5.40
C ASP A 172 -3.26 20.77 -5.30
N PRO A 173 -3.26 20.14 -4.11
CA PRO A 173 -3.74 18.76 -3.95
C PRO A 173 -5.27 18.61 -4.08
N THR A 174 -6.03 19.71 -4.14
CA THR A 174 -7.50 19.73 -4.18
C THR A 174 -8.07 18.80 -5.25
N ALA A 175 -7.54 18.86 -6.48
CA ALA A 175 -8.03 18.03 -7.57
C ALA A 175 -7.74 16.53 -7.37
N ALA A 176 -6.60 16.18 -6.77
CA ALA A 176 -6.25 14.80 -6.47
C ALA A 176 -7.10 14.26 -5.31
N ARG A 177 -7.32 15.06 -4.28
CA ARG A 177 -8.27 14.76 -3.22
C ARG A 177 -9.63 14.46 -3.81
N ASP A 178 -10.21 15.37 -4.59
CA ASP A 178 -11.57 15.24 -5.11
C ASP A 178 -11.74 13.97 -5.96
N ARG A 179 -10.71 13.57 -6.72
CA ARG A 179 -10.68 12.28 -7.43
C ARG A 179 -10.73 11.09 -6.47
N ALA A 180 -9.96 11.12 -5.38
CA ALA A 180 -10.00 10.06 -4.36
C ALA A 180 -11.38 9.99 -3.69
N LEU A 181 -11.97 11.13 -3.35
CA LEU A 181 -13.30 11.20 -2.73
C LEU A 181 -14.39 10.65 -3.66
N ALA A 182 -14.32 10.97 -4.95
CA ALA A 182 -15.25 10.46 -5.97
C ALA A 182 -15.20 8.92 -6.11
N LEU A 183 -14.08 8.30 -5.70
CA LEU A 183 -13.90 6.85 -5.65
C LEU A 183 -14.28 6.23 -4.30
N GLY A 184 -14.85 7.01 -3.38
CA GLY A 184 -15.28 6.58 -2.06
C GLY A 184 -14.14 6.44 -1.04
N ILE A 185 -12.96 7.00 -1.32
CA ILE A 185 -11.84 7.04 -0.39
C ILE A 185 -11.98 8.26 0.52
N ILE A 186 -11.84 8.06 1.83
CA ILE A 186 -11.74 9.16 2.81
C ILE A 186 -10.27 9.57 2.91
N VAL A 187 -10.00 10.87 2.95
CA VAL A 187 -8.64 11.39 3.12
C VAL A 187 -8.53 12.09 4.46
N ASN A 188 -7.67 11.59 5.34
CA ASN A 188 -7.38 12.15 6.65
C ASN A 188 -5.96 12.71 6.71
N GLY A 189 -5.70 13.56 7.70
CA GLY A 189 -4.45 14.31 7.80
C GLY A 189 -3.81 14.24 9.19
N LEU A 190 -2.49 14.12 9.24
CA LEU A 190 -1.64 14.48 10.37
C LEU A 190 -0.63 15.51 9.91
N VAL A 191 -0.79 16.73 10.41
CA VAL A 191 0.25 17.75 10.28
C VAL A 191 1.27 17.51 11.38
N VAL A 192 2.53 17.41 11.01
CA VAL A 192 3.65 17.32 11.96
C VAL A 192 4.38 18.65 11.87
N PHE A 193 4.37 19.44 12.95
CA PHE A 193 5.10 20.69 12.95
C PHE A 193 6.59 20.42 13.13
N ASN A 194 7.41 21.15 12.38
CA ASN A 194 8.86 21.07 12.45
C ASN A 194 9.40 22.35 13.08
N GLU A 195 10.05 22.26 14.25
CA GLU A 195 10.57 23.41 14.98
C GLU A 195 11.64 24.19 14.18
N GLU A 196 12.39 23.53 13.30
CA GLU A 196 13.45 24.18 12.50
C GLU A 196 12.88 25.05 11.37
N TYR A 197 11.71 24.69 10.84
CA TYR A 197 11.04 25.38 9.74
C TYR A 197 9.79 26.18 10.19
N ASP A 198 9.46 26.19 11.49
CA ASP A 198 8.30 26.91 12.01
C ASP A 198 8.53 28.42 12.04
N LEU A 199 7.79 29.16 11.20
CA LEU A 199 7.73 30.62 11.22
C LEU A 199 6.76 31.16 12.30
N GLY A 200 6.33 30.30 13.23
CA GLY A 200 5.45 30.57 14.35
C GLY A 200 3.97 30.34 14.05
N ILE A 201 3.11 30.61 15.04
CA ILE A 201 1.65 30.31 15.05
C ILE A 201 0.92 30.59 13.72
N LEU A 202 1.28 31.66 13.01
CA LEU A 202 0.62 32.01 11.75
C LEU A 202 0.92 31.00 10.62
N ALA A 203 2.15 30.50 10.53
CA ALA A 203 2.53 29.48 9.54
C ALA A 203 1.94 28.11 9.89
N SER A 204 1.92 27.74 11.17
CA SER A 204 1.28 26.51 11.65
C SER A 204 -0.24 26.51 11.35
N LEU A 205 -0.91 27.66 11.54
CA LEU A 205 -2.30 27.84 11.15
C LEU A 205 -2.51 27.78 9.63
N ASP A 206 -1.58 28.33 8.85
CA ASP A 206 -1.67 28.28 7.38
C ASP A 206 -1.53 26.85 6.86
N LEU A 207 -0.60 26.06 7.41
CA LEU A 207 -0.44 24.65 7.08
C LEU A 207 -1.67 23.82 7.45
N THR A 208 -2.22 24.03 8.65
CA THR A 208 -3.46 23.37 9.09
C THR A 208 -4.61 23.71 8.14
N ARG A 209 -4.77 25.00 7.80
CA ARG A 209 -5.79 25.46 6.85
C ARG A 209 -5.58 24.90 5.45
N HIS A 210 -4.33 24.76 4.99
CA HIS A 210 -4.02 24.11 3.72
C HIS A 210 -4.51 22.66 3.72
N TYR A 211 -4.22 21.90 4.78
CA TYR A 211 -4.70 20.52 4.90
C TYR A 211 -6.22 20.45 4.90
N GLU A 212 -6.89 21.29 5.69
CA GLU A 212 -8.36 21.36 5.76
C GLU A 212 -9.01 21.69 4.41
N ASN A 213 -8.45 22.65 3.68
CA ASN A 213 -9.06 23.15 2.45
C ASN A 213 -8.74 22.29 1.22
N SER A 214 -7.57 21.67 1.17
CA SER A 214 -7.01 21.11 -0.07
C SER A 214 -6.62 19.63 0.02
N VAL A 215 -6.31 19.12 1.21
CA VAL A 215 -5.78 17.75 1.37
C VAL A 215 -6.83 16.76 1.85
N ILE A 216 -7.49 17.06 2.97
CA ILE A 216 -8.42 16.13 3.62
C ILE A 216 -9.84 16.27 3.07
N GLY A 217 -10.63 15.20 3.18
CA GLY A 217 -12.02 15.24 2.78
C GLY A 217 -12.74 13.90 2.81
N GLY A 218 -14.04 13.93 2.49
CA GLY A 218 -14.93 12.77 2.54
C GLY A 218 -15.73 12.69 3.85
N PRO A 219 -16.69 11.74 3.95
CA PRO A 219 -17.51 11.62 5.14
C PRO A 219 -16.69 11.31 6.39
N GLY A 220 -16.89 12.09 7.45
CA GLY A 220 -16.22 11.87 8.74
C GLY A 220 -14.70 12.05 8.72
N HIS A 221 -14.16 12.71 7.69
CA HIS A 221 -12.74 13.01 7.62
C HIS A 221 -12.28 13.87 8.80
N PHE A 222 -10.98 13.86 9.07
CA PHE A 222 -10.44 14.64 10.15
C PHE A 222 -8.97 15.01 9.95
N LEU A 223 -8.56 16.03 10.69
CA LEU A 223 -7.18 16.49 10.83
C LEU A 223 -6.75 16.32 12.28
N MET A 224 -5.50 15.91 12.48
CA MET A 224 -4.80 15.97 13.75
C MET A 224 -3.46 16.66 13.57
N THR A 225 -2.88 17.13 14.66
CA THR A 225 -1.57 17.76 14.68
C THR A 225 -0.62 17.00 15.63
N ALA A 226 0.67 17.07 15.35
CA ALA A 226 1.75 16.80 16.28
C ALA A 226 2.59 18.07 16.39
N GLU A 227 2.87 18.53 17.61
CA GLU A 227 3.64 19.76 17.85
C GLU A 227 5.11 19.60 17.44
N SER A 228 5.61 18.36 17.42
CA SER A 228 6.94 18.00 16.96
C SER A 228 6.99 16.54 16.50
N PHE A 229 8.13 16.12 15.94
CA PHE A 229 8.39 14.71 15.65
C PHE A 229 8.53 13.85 16.90
N ASP A 230 8.91 14.40 18.05
CA ASP A 230 8.89 13.70 19.34
C ASP A 230 7.45 13.36 19.77
N ASP A 231 6.52 14.29 19.53
CA ASP A 231 5.10 14.10 19.79
C ASP A 231 4.40 13.21 18.76
N PHE A 232 5.04 12.96 17.61
CA PHE A 232 4.50 12.14 16.53
C PHE A 232 4.01 10.78 17.04
N ALA A 233 4.77 10.10 17.90
CA ALA A 233 4.42 8.77 18.40
C ALA A 233 3.08 8.76 19.16
N VAL A 234 2.77 9.84 19.89
CA VAL A 234 1.51 9.98 20.62
C VAL A 234 0.37 10.35 19.65
N SER A 235 0.62 11.29 18.74
CA SER A 235 -0.38 11.75 17.78
C SER A 235 -0.76 10.66 16.79
N ILE A 236 0.20 9.89 16.27
CA ILE A 236 -0.07 8.80 15.34
C ILE A 236 -0.83 7.64 16.00
N GLU A 237 -0.59 7.37 17.28
CA GLU A 237 -1.37 6.38 18.03
C GLU A 237 -2.85 6.82 18.13
N LYS A 238 -3.10 8.05 18.57
CA LYS A 238 -4.47 8.60 18.67
C LYS A 238 -5.17 8.62 17.31
N LYS A 239 -4.42 8.96 16.27
CA LYS A 239 -4.91 9.01 14.90
C LYS A 239 -5.28 7.63 14.37
N LEU A 240 -4.38 6.65 14.48
CA LEU A 240 -4.69 5.26 14.11
C LEU A 240 -5.91 4.73 14.86
N LEU A 241 -6.03 5.04 16.15
CA LEU A 241 -7.21 4.67 16.93
C LEU A 241 -8.50 5.25 16.33
N ARG A 242 -8.48 6.53 15.93
CA ARG A 242 -9.61 7.20 15.27
C ARG A 242 -9.89 6.64 13.88
N GLU A 243 -8.86 6.30 13.11
CA GLU A 243 -9.00 5.64 11.80
C GLU A 243 -9.73 4.30 11.92
N ILE A 244 -9.34 3.49 12.92
CA ILE A 244 -9.86 2.15 13.10
C ILE A 244 -11.31 2.17 13.63
N ILE A 245 -11.61 3.06 14.58
CA ILE A 245 -12.95 3.16 15.21
C ILE A 245 -13.94 3.95 14.35
N GLY A 246 -13.45 4.69 13.35
CA GLY A 246 -14.26 5.61 12.55
C GLY A 246 -15.55 4.97 11.99
N PRO A 247 -16.63 5.77 11.85
CA PRO A 247 -17.95 5.26 11.51
C PRO A 247 -17.97 4.49 10.19
N ALA A 248 -18.67 3.37 10.13
CA ALA A 248 -18.85 2.60 8.90
C ALA A 248 -19.63 3.42 7.86
N PHE A 249 -18.95 3.91 6.83
CA PHE A 249 -19.60 4.48 5.66
C PHE A 249 -19.66 3.40 4.59
N VAL A 250 -20.86 2.87 4.33
CA VAL A 250 -21.06 1.90 3.26
C VAL A 250 -21.03 2.65 1.93
N HIS A 251 -19.89 2.63 1.24
CA HIS A 251 -19.85 2.99 -0.17
C HIS A 251 -19.93 1.71 -0.99
N ASN A 252 -20.97 1.57 -1.80
CA ASN A 252 -21.13 0.39 -2.63
C ASN A 252 -20.18 0.48 -3.84
N ARG A 253 -18.91 0.10 -3.63
CA ARG A 253 -17.84 0.06 -4.65
C ARG A 253 -18.24 -0.74 -5.90
N PHE A 254 -19.26 -1.59 -5.78
CA PHE A 254 -19.89 -2.33 -6.86
C PHE A 254 -21.41 -2.23 -6.68
N GLY A 255 -22.15 -1.76 -7.69
CA GLY A 255 -23.61 -1.76 -7.69
C GLY A 255 -24.21 -3.15 -7.38
N PRO A 256 -25.54 -3.27 -7.21
CA PRO A 256 -26.18 -4.49 -6.72
C PRO A 256 -25.63 -5.69 -7.47
N THR A 257 -25.00 -6.61 -6.74
CA THR A 257 -24.52 -7.88 -7.27
C THR A 257 -25.74 -8.57 -7.84
N LEU A 258 -25.86 -8.63 -9.18
CA LEU A 258 -26.88 -9.45 -9.81
C LEU A 258 -26.61 -10.87 -9.34
N ARG A 259 -27.42 -11.34 -8.40
CA ARG A 259 -27.49 -12.75 -8.05
C ARG A 259 -27.90 -13.46 -9.34
N GLN A 260 -26.98 -14.23 -9.91
CA GLN A 260 -27.33 -15.37 -10.75
C GLN A 260 -27.56 -16.57 -9.84
#